data_AF-A0A4R9GDC1-F1
#
_entry.id   AF-A0A4R9GDC1-F1
#
_cell.length_a   1.000
_cell.length_b   1.000
_cell.length_c   1.000
_cell.angle_alpha   90.00
_cell.angle_beta   90.00
_cell.angle_gamma   90.00
#
_symmetry.space_group_name_H-M   'P 1'
#
loop_
_entity.id
_entity.type
_entity.pdbx_description
1 polymer ?
#
loop_
_entity_poly.entity_id
_entity_poly.type
_entity_poly.pdbx_seq_one_letter_code
_entity_poly.pdbx_strand_id
1 'polypeptide(L)'
;MKFKDTNRRGSHLRLLLFLFLITPIFGQKLSLPKDPTLPNEPSLDARGDASTSSNSSSNQNSGPNVKAFFCDGRTITGTWKAAPKEFSFKHTRENVQYSKTLKLEEVSRILLKAWKLVQGKPNSQGVPYKAEPWEIHYKTKNGETFERIGELKKDFGELKIQNELGEANLFFYWIDLLFENKTWFSKLPKIEGDIRRECHPDVIVGIEFL
;
A
#
# COMPACT_ATOMS: atom_id res chain seq x y z
N MET A 1 -36.33 18.32 -81.32
CA MET A 1 -37.63 18.94 -80.99
C MET A 1 -37.70 19.06 -79.47
N LYS A 2 -37.63 20.28 -78.87
CA LYS A 2 -38.79 21.13 -78.43
C LYS A 2 -39.56 20.45 -77.27
N PHE A 3 -39.81 20.97 -76.06
CA PHE A 3 -39.86 22.29 -75.38
C PHE A 3 -39.49 22.06 -73.89
N LYS A 4 -38.79 22.93 -73.14
CA LYS A 4 -39.18 24.21 -72.49
C LYS A 4 -40.36 24.11 -71.48
N ASP A 5 -40.08 24.44 -70.21
CA ASP A 5 -40.69 25.52 -69.40
C ASP A 5 -40.33 25.32 -67.90
N THR A 6 -39.53 26.20 -67.28
CA THR A 6 -39.92 27.32 -66.37
C THR A 6 -40.99 26.93 -65.34
N ASN A 7 -40.86 27.15 -64.02
CA ASN A 7 -40.88 28.48 -63.38
C ASN A 7 -40.94 28.34 -61.84
N ARG A 8 -40.14 29.17 -61.14
CA ARG A 8 -40.47 30.02 -59.97
C ARG A 8 -40.75 29.49 -58.55
N ARG A 9 -40.21 30.32 -57.63
CA ARG A 9 -40.55 30.60 -56.21
C ARG A 9 -39.85 29.68 -55.21
N GLY A 10 -39.13 30.15 -54.20
CA GLY A 10 -38.88 31.50 -53.73
C GLY A 10 -38.19 31.41 -52.36
N SER A 11 -37.21 32.28 -52.12
CA SER A 11 -36.89 32.87 -50.83
C SER A 11 -37.07 32.03 -49.55
N HIS A 12 -36.15 31.08 -49.30
CA HIS A 12 -35.91 30.55 -47.94
C HIS A 12 -34.51 30.89 -47.41
N LEU A 13 -33.72 31.69 -48.14
CA LEU A 13 -32.34 32.02 -47.80
C LEU A 13 -32.15 33.29 -46.94
N ARG A 14 -33.21 33.82 -46.33
CA ARG A 14 -33.16 35.04 -45.49
C ARG A 14 -33.72 34.90 -44.07
N LEU A 15 -34.01 33.69 -43.61
CA LEU A 15 -34.51 33.44 -42.24
C LEU A 15 -33.61 32.52 -41.39
N LEU A 16 -32.34 32.35 -41.77
CA LEU A 16 -31.35 31.55 -41.05
C LEU A 16 -30.09 32.38 -40.71
N LEU A 17 -30.28 33.67 -40.44
CA LEU A 17 -29.20 34.61 -40.10
C LEU A 17 -29.53 35.46 -38.85
N PHE A 18 -30.30 34.87 -37.92
CA PHE A 18 -30.69 35.51 -36.64
C PHE A 18 -30.65 34.53 -35.45
N LEU A 19 -29.70 33.59 -35.45
CA LEU A 19 -29.53 32.59 -34.36
C LEU A 19 -28.08 32.52 -33.83
N PHE A 20 -27.31 33.62 -33.92
CA PHE A 20 -25.92 33.71 -33.44
C PHE A 20 -25.69 34.81 -32.38
N LEU A 21 -26.68 35.13 -31.55
CA LEU A 21 -26.53 36.13 -30.47
C LEU A 21 -27.19 35.68 -29.16
N ILE A 22 -26.89 34.45 -28.71
CA ILE A 22 -27.14 34.06 -27.31
C ILE A 22 -25.85 33.45 -26.77
N THR A 23 -24.97 34.33 -26.26
CA THR A 23 -23.79 33.96 -25.49
C THR A 23 -24.22 33.32 -24.17
N PRO A 24 -23.73 32.12 -23.79
CA PRO A 24 -23.89 31.65 -22.42
C PRO A 24 -22.92 32.42 -21.52
N ILE A 25 -23.46 33.27 -20.64
CA ILE A 25 -22.74 33.87 -19.51
C ILE A 25 -22.60 32.80 -18.40
N PHE A 26 -21.89 31.72 -18.69
CA PHE A 26 -21.51 30.71 -17.67
C PHE A 26 -19.99 30.72 -17.54
N GLY A 27 -19.50 31.71 -16.80
CA GLY A 27 -18.07 31.94 -16.61
C GLY A 27 -17.75 32.95 -15.53
N GLN A 28 -18.57 33.06 -14.47
CA GLN A 28 -18.21 33.84 -13.29
C GLN A 28 -17.99 32.89 -12.12
N LYS A 29 -16.72 32.57 -11.83
CA LYS A 29 -16.31 32.03 -10.54
C LYS A 29 -16.57 33.12 -9.49
N LEU A 30 -17.70 33.05 -8.79
CA LEU A 30 -17.84 33.77 -7.52
C LEU A 30 -16.82 33.16 -6.55
N SER A 31 -15.75 33.88 -6.26
CA SER A 31 -14.94 33.58 -5.08
C SER A 31 -15.82 33.80 -3.86
N LEU A 32 -16.11 32.73 -3.11
CA LEU A 32 -16.75 32.85 -1.80
C LEU A 32 -15.94 33.83 -0.93
N PRO A 33 -16.59 34.62 -0.07
CA PRO A 33 -15.88 35.51 0.86
C PRO A 33 -14.87 34.70 1.67
N LYS A 34 -13.62 35.17 1.75
CA LYS A 34 -12.64 34.58 2.66
C LYS A 34 -13.17 34.70 4.09
N ASP A 35 -13.17 33.59 4.81
CA ASP A 35 -13.46 33.61 6.24
C ASP A 35 -12.51 34.58 6.96
N PRO A 36 -13.00 35.36 7.94
CA PRO A 36 -12.17 36.31 8.66
C PRO A 36 -11.08 35.56 9.43
N THR A 37 -9.83 35.78 9.03
CA THR A 37 -8.67 35.37 9.83
C THR A 37 -8.70 36.14 11.14
N LEU A 38 -8.67 35.39 12.25
CA LEU A 38 -8.49 35.96 13.59
C LEU A 38 -7.22 36.83 13.61
N PRO A 39 -7.24 38.01 14.27
CA PRO A 39 -6.04 38.83 14.42
C PRO A 39 -4.98 38.03 15.15
N ASN A 40 -3.78 37.94 14.57
CA ASN A 40 -2.62 37.46 15.31
C ASN A 40 -2.38 38.38 16.50
N GLU A 41 -2.31 37.81 17.70
CA GLU A 41 -1.93 38.55 18.90
C GLU A 41 -0.50 39.08 18.75
N PRO A 42 -0.26 40.39 18.96
CA PRO A 42 1.08 40.94 18.89
C PRO A 42 1.88 40.65 20.16
N SER A 43 2.93 39.84 19.94
CA SER A 43 4.31 39.98 20.43
C SER A 43 4.65 39.97 21.92
N LEU A 44 5.80 39.37 22.24
CA LEU A 44 6.86 40.08 22.94
C LEU A 44 8.20 39.76 22.29
N ASP A 45 8.92 40.82 21.93
CA ASP A 45 10.21 40.81 21.24
C ASP A 45 11.28 39.97 21.94
N ALA A 46 11.94 39.10 21.18
CA ALA A 46 13.32 38.69 21.43
C ALA A 46 14.12 38.82 20.13
N ARG A 47 14.53 40.06 19.88
CA ARG A 47 15.85 40.46 19.35
C ARG A 47 16.64 39.37 18.59
N GLY A 48 16.59 39.48 17.25
CA GLY A 48 17.65 39.04 16.33
C GLY A 48 17.60 37.57 15.94
N ASP A 49 17.21 37.28 14.70
CA ASP A 49 18.09 36.60 13.76
C ASP A 49 17.55 36.63 12.33
N ALA A 50 18.50 36.64 11.41
CA ALA A 50 18.34 36.90 10.00
C ALA A 50 17.49 35.85 9.27
N SER A 51 16.81 36.35 8.24
CA SER A 51 16.12 35.62 7.18
C SER A 51 16.81 34.30 6.78
N THR A 52 16.18 33.17 7.12
CA THR A 52 16.26 31.95 6.32
C THR A 52 14.85 31.43 6.12
N SER A 53 14.28 31.77 4.97
CA SER A 53 13.06 31.17 4.45
C SER A 53 13.35 29.71 4.05
N SER A 54 13.39 28.80 5.02
CA SER A 54 13.29 27.37 4.75
C SER A 54 11.83 26.97 4.86
N ASN A 55 11.16 27.05 3.71
CA ASN A 55 9.90 26.40 3.46
C ASN A 55 10.16 24.88 3.46
N SER A 56 10.20 24.28 4.64
CA SER A 56 10.25 22.83 4.80
C SER A 56 9.16 22.43 5.78
N SER A 57 7.94 22.33 5.27
CA SER A 57 6.96 21.37 5.77
C SER A 57 7.51 19.96 5.54
N SER A 58 8.56 19.60 6.28
CA SER A 58 9.05 18.24 6.34
C SER A 58 7.93 17.42 6.97
N ASN A 59 7.17 16.75 6.13
CA ASN A 59 6.19 15.76 6.51
C ASN A 59 6.97 14.57 7.11
N GLN A 60 7.45 14.72 8.34
CA GLN A 60 8.29 13.77 9.08
C GLN A 60 7.59 12.44 9.41
N ASN A 61 6.42 12.20 8.81
CA ASN A 61 5.58 11.02 9.03
C ASN A 61 5.27 10.25 7.72
N SER A 62 6.02 10.50 6.65
CA SER A 62 5.97 9.68 5.43
C SER A 62 6.97 8.53 5.55
N GLY A 63 6.48 7.33 5.81
CA GLY A 63 7.29 6.11 5.67
C GLY A 63 7.62 5.82 4.20
N PRO A 64 8.28 4.70 3.89
CA PRO A 64 8.54 4.32 2.50
C PRO A 64 7.22 3.99 1.77
N ASN A 65 7.15 4.31 0.49
CA ASN A 65 6.10 3.78 -0.37
C ASN A 65 6.41 2.33 -0.71
N VAL A 66 5.41 1.47 -0.54
CA VAL A 66 5.54 0.04 -0.75
C VAL A 66 4.34 -0.51 -1.51
N LYS A 67 4.59 -1.61 -2.21
CA LYS A 67 3.57 -2.50 -2.77
C LYS A 67 3.60 -3.82 -2.00
N ALA A 68 2.53 -4.10 -1.27
CA ALA A 68 2.35 -5.36 -0.56
C ALA A 68 1.61 -6.38 -1.44
N PHE A 69 1.99 -7.64 -1.34
CA PHE A 69 1.46 -8.75 -2.12
C PHE A 69 0.77 -9.74 -1.19
N PHE A 70 -0.49 -10.02 -1.45
CA PHE A 70 -1.24 -11.09 -0.80
C PHE A 70 -0.90 -12.44 -1.41
N CYS A 71 -1.15 -13.51 -0.65
CA CYS A 71 -0.91 -14.88 -1.10
C CYS A 71 -1.69 -15.25 -2.37
N ASP A 72 -2.90 -14.70 -2.52
CA ASP A 72 -3.76 -14.92 -3.70
C ASP A 72 -3.39 -14.06 -4.92
N GLY A 73 -2.34 -13.24 -4.81
CA GLY A 73 -1.87 -12.38 -5.90
C GLY A 73 -2.48 -10.98 -5.92
N ARG A 74 -3.44 -10.66 -5.04
CA ARG A 74 -3.88 -9.27 -4.86
C ARG A 74 -2.71 -8.40 -4.40
N THR A 75 -2.76 -7.12 -4.71
CA THR A 75 -1.74 -6.16 -4.30
C THR A 75 -2.36 -4.90 -3.76
N ILE A 76 -1.68 -4.28 -2.81
CA ILE A 76 -2.05 -2.97 -2.26
C ILE A 76 -0.82 -2.09 -2.20
N THR A 77 -0.96 -0.85 -2.64
CA THR A 77 0.09 0.16 -2.65
C THR A 77 -0.24 1.26 -1.66
N GLY A 78 0.79 1.78 -0.99
CA GLY A 78 0.68 2.91 -0.08
C GLY A 78 1.95 3.12 0.74
N THR A 79 1.87 4.03 1.69
CA THR A 79 2.98 4.37 2.59
C THR A 79 2.99 3.44 3.80
N TRP A 80 4.10 2.75 4.07
CA TRP A 80 4.26 1.92 5.25
C TRP A 80 4.51 2.78 6.49
N LYS A 81 3.52 2.86 7.37
CA LYS A 81 3.64 3.55 8.67
C LYS A 81 4.50 2.75 9.64
N ALA A 82 5.44 3.46 10.29
CA ALA A 82 6.37 2.88 11.26
C ALA A 82 7.22 1.72 10.70
N ALA A 83 7.66 1.84 9.45
CA ALA A 83 8.61 0.90 8.87
C ALA A 83 9.90 0.81 9.73
N PRO A 84 10.45 -0.39 9.98
CA PRO A 84 11.71 -0.54 10.69
C PRO A 84 12.84 0.10 9.88
N LYS A 85 13.76 0.79 10.58
CA LYS A 85 14.90 1.47 9.91
C LYS A 85 15.92 0.49 9.34
N GLU A 86 16.03 -0.68 9.95
CA GLU A 86 17.01 -1.70 9.62
C GLU A 86 16.47 -3.09 9.96
N PHE A 87 17.01 -4.10 9.28
CA PHE A 87 16.72 -5.51 9.50
C PHE A 87 18.01 -6.20 9.92
N SER A 88 18.05 -6.70 11.15
CA SER A 88 19.18 -7.48 11.65
C SER A 88 18.84 -8.97 11.59
N PHE A 89 19.74 -9.76 11.02
CA PHE A 89 19.60 -11.21 10.96
C PHE A 89 20.92 -11.92 11.21
N LYS A 90 20.80 -13.10 11.82
CA LYS A 90 21.90 -14.03 12.03
C LYS A 90 21.74 -15.16 11.02
N HIS A 91 22.79 -15.45 10.27
CA HIS A 91 22.83 -16.61 9.37
C HIS A 91 24.08 -17.43 9.67
N THR A 92 23.99 -18.74 9.49
CA THR A 92 25.12 -19.65 9.71
C THR A 92 25.62 -20.11 8.36
N ARG A 93 26.91 -19.91 8.09
CA ARG A 93 27.60 -20.43 6.91
C ARG A 93 28.86 -21.13 7.36
N GLU A 94 29.08 -22.35 6.90
CA GLU A 94 30.29 -23.14 7.21
C GLU A 94 30.54 -23.27 8.74
N ASN A 95 29.47 -23.49 9.51
CA ASN A 95 29.48 -23.53 10.99
C ASN A 95 29.90 -22.22 11.70
N VAL A 96 29.98 -21.11 10.97
CA VAL A 96 30.23 -19.77 11.54
C VAL A 96 28.93 -18.96 11.50
N GLN A 97 28.55 -18.37 12.63
CA GLN A 97 27.38 -17.50 12.72
C GLN A 97 27.77 -16.06 12.40
N TYR A 98 27.23 -15.52 11.31
CA TYR A 98 27.40 -14.15 10.88
C TYR A 98 26.17 -13.33 11.25
N SER A 99 26.39 -12.14 11.81
CA SER A 99 25.33 -11.14 12.01
C SER A 99 25.44 -10.10 10.91
N LYS A 100 24.36 -9.87 10.17
CA LYS A 100 24.27 -8.82 9.16
C LYS A 100 23.07 -7.92 9.47
N THR A 101 23.29 -6.63 9.32
CA THR A 101 22.26 -5.61 9.43
C THR A 101 22.13 -4.95 8.06
N LEU A 102 20.92 -4.97 7.51
CA LEU A 102 20.58 -4.29 6.27
C LEU A 102 19.76 -3.06 6.60
N LYS A 103 20.10 -1.92 6.02
CA LYS A 103 19.26 -0.74 6.14
C LYS A 103 18.04 -0.88 5.25
N LEU A 104 16.91 -0.31 5.66
CA LEU A 104 15.68 -0.29 4.87
C LEU A 104 15.91 0.26 3.45
N GLU A 105 16.75 1.30 3.34
CA GLU A 105 17.11 1.95 2.07
C GLU A 105 17.85 1.04 1.08
N GLU A 106 18.46 -0.04 1.55
CA GLU A 106 19.20 -1.01 0.74
C GLU A 106 18.30 -2.16 0.26
N VAL A 107 17.15 -2.37 0.91
CA VAL A 107 16.21 -3.44 0.59
C VAL A 107 15.32 -3.01 -0.56
N SER A 108 15.22 -3.85 -1.58
CA SER A 108 14.28 -3.67 -2.70
C SER A 108 13.01 -4.48 -2.51
N ARG A 109 13.11 -5.67 -1.90
CA ARG A 109 11.98 -6.57 -1.70
C ARG A 109 12.16 -7.46 -0.47
N ILE A 110 11.07 -7.70 0.23
CA ILE A 110 10.97 -8.70 1.30
C ILE A 110 9.97 -9.75 0.85
N LEU A 111 10.29 -11.02 1.03
CA LEU A 111 9.44 -12.13 0.62
C LEU A 111 9.40 -13.21 1.70
N LEU A 112 8.19 -13.57 2.12
CA LEU A 112 7.93 -14.64 3.07
C LEU A 112 7.74 -15.95 2.31
N LYS A 113 8.50 -16.98 2.71
CA LYS A 113 8.56 -18.29 2.04
C LYS A 113 7.86 -19.39 2.82
N ALA A 114 7.89 -19.30 4.15
CA ALA A 114 7.32 -20.33 5.00
C ALA A 114 6.83 -19.76 6.34
N TRP A 115 5.90 -20.50 6.94
CA TRP A 115 5.30 -20.25 8.24
C TRP A 115 5.49 -21.45 9.15
N LYS A 116 5.74 -21.20 10.43
CA LYS A 116 5.77 -22.21 11.47
C LYS A 116 4.39 -22.25 12.14
N LEU A 117 3.81 -23.44 12.21
CA LEU A 117 2.56 -23.69 12.88
C LEU A 117 2.79 -23.78 14.39
N VAL A 118 2.17 -22.86 15.13
CA VAL A 118 2.17 -22.84 16.60
C VAL A 118 0.82 -23.34 17.08
N GLN A 119 0.82 -24.48 17.75
CA GLN A 119 -0.38 -25.13 18.26
C GLN A 119 -0.99 -24.33 19.41
N GLY A 120 -2.29 -24.02 19.31
CA GLY A 120 -3.08 -23.44 20.38
C GLY A 120 -3.78 -24.49 21.24
N LYS A 121 -4.64 -24.04 22.16
CA LYS A 121 -5.41 -24.93 23.04
C LYS A 121 -6.52 -25.63 22.25
N PRO A 122 -6.60 -26.97 22.25
CA PRO A 122 -7.68 -27.71 21.62
C PRO A 122 -9.07 -27.35 22.15
N ASN A 123 -10.08 -27.43 21.29
CA ASN A 123 -11.49 -27.23 21.62
C ASN A 123 -12.36 -28.32 20.96
N SER A 124 -13.68 -28.25 21.16
CA SER A 124 -14.63 -29.23 20.61
C SER A 124 -14.75 -29.22 19.08
N GLN A 125 -14.28 -28.17 18.41
CA GLN A 125 -14.27 -28.08 16.94
C GLN A 125 -12.96 -28.59 16.35
N GLY A 126 -11.86 -28.61 17.11
CA GLY A 126 -10.56 -29.05 16.65
C GLY A 126 -9.41 -28.35 17.37
N VAL A 127 -8.26 -28.30 16.71
CA VAL A 127 -7.04 -27.69 17.25
C VAL A 127 -6.72 -26.44 16.45
N PRO A 128 -6.75 -25.23 17.04
CA PRO A 128 -6.32 -24.02 16.36
C PRO A 128 -4.80 -24.00 16.22
N TYR A 129 -4.31 -23.60 15.06
CA TYR A 129 -2.89 -23.34 14.79
C TYR A 129 -2.71 -21.92 14.31
N LYS A 130 -1.73 -21.22 14.87
CA LYS A 130 -1.27 -19.94 14.37
C LYS A 130 -0.09 -20.17 13.42
N ALA A 131 -0.22 -19.78 12.17
CA ALA A 131 0.86 -19.83 11.19
C ALA A 131 1.69 -18.54 11.30
N GLU A 132 2.82 -18.61 11.99
CA GLU A 132 3.71 -17.46 12.20
C GLU A 132 4.83 -17.42 11.15
N PRO A 133 5.24 -16.25 10.67
CA PRO A 133 6.37 -16.12 9.75
C PRO A 133 7.62 -16.87 10.24
N TRP A 134 8.24 -17.66 9.36
CA TRP A 134 9.40 -18.49 9.71
C TRP A 134 10.62 -18.31 8.79
N GLU A 135 10.40 -18.18 7.49
CA GLU A 135 11.48 -18.05 6.50
C GLU A 135 11.24 -16.80 5.65
N ILE A 136 12.09 -15.78 5.78
CA ILE A 136 12.02 -14.54 5.00
C ILE A 136 13.28 -14.36 4.17
N HIS A 137 13.08 -13.96 2.92
CA HIS A 137 14.12 -13.57 1.98
C HIS A 137 14.09 -12.06 1.78
N TYR A 138 15.22 -11.41 1.99
CA TYR A 138 15.45 -10.00 1.70
C TYR A 138 16.24 -9.91 0.40
N LYS A 139 15.68 -9.24 -0.60
CA LYS A 139 16.40 -8.85 -1.80
C LYS A 139 16.81 -7.39 -1.68
N THR A 140 18.06 -7.12 -1.95
CA THR A 140 18.64 -5.78 -1.92
C THR A 140 18.64 -5.16 -3.32
N LYS A 141 18.79 -3.84 -3.37
CA LYS A 141 18.85 -3.07 -4.62
C LYS A 141 20.02 -3.46 -5.53
N ASN A 142 21.11 -3.97 -4.97
CA ASN A 142 22.26 -4.48 -5.73
C ASN A 142 22.07 -5.92 -6.25
N GLY A 143 20.94 -6.58 -5.90
CA GLY A 143 20.61 -7.93 -6.35
C GLY A 143 20.97 -9.05 -5.37
N GLU A 144 21.67 -8.76 -4.26
CA GLU A 144 21.97 -9.77 -3.24
C GLU A 144 20.69 -10.24 -2.53
N THR A 145 20.63 -11.53 -2.22
CA THR A 145 19.53 -12.14 -1.47
C THR A 145 20.04 -12.68 -0.15
N PHE A 146 19.36 -12.31 0.93
CA PHE A 146 19.64 -12.76 2.28
C PHE A 146 18.46 -13.54 2.83
N GLU A 147 18.75 -14.65 3.48
CA GLU A 147 17.75 -15.51 4.09
C GLU A 147 17.83 -15.42 5.62
N ARG A 148 16.66 -15.30 6.24
CA ARG A 148 16.48 -15.38 7.69
C ARG A 148 15.47 -16.48 7.99
N ILE A 149 15.94 -17.54 8.64
CA ILE A 149 15.14 -18.66 9.13
C ILE A 149 15.06 -18.59 10.65
N GLY A 150 13.88 -18.82 11.21
CA GLY A 150 13.71 -18.97 12.65
C GLY A 150 12.64 -18.03 13.21
N GLU A 151 12.74 -17.73 14.50
CA GLU A 151 11.82 -16.80 15.13
C GLU A 151 12.01 -15.38 14.61
N LEU A 152 11.03 -14.95 13.82
CA LEU A 152 10.88 -13.60 13.32
C LEU A 152 10.08 -12.83 14.37
N LYS A 153 10.80 -12.26 15.37
CA LYS A 153 10.21 -11.34 16.37
C LYS A 153 9.39 -10.22 15.67
N LYS A 154 8.63 -9.45 16.48
CA LYS A 154 7.67 -8.34 16.17
C LYS A 154 7.74 -7.61 14.81
N ASP A 155 8.89 -7.54 14.17
CA ASP A 155 9.17 -6.97 12.84
C ASP A 155 8.17 -7.40 11.75
N PHE A 156 7.61 -8.62 11.83
CA PHE A 156 6.69 -9.18 10.82
C PHE A 156 5.35 -9.62 11.42
N GLY A 157 4.81 -8.90 12.41
CA GLY A 157 3.46 -9.14 12.90
C GLY A 157 2.41 -8.52 11.96
N GLU A 158 2.51 -7.21 11.76
CA GLU A 158 1.57 -6.39 11.00
C GLU A 158 2.31 -5.37 10.12
N LEU A 159 1.68 -5.02 9.00
CA LEU A 159 2.08 -3.97 8.08
C LEU A 159 0.96 -2.94 8.02
N LYS A 160 1.21 -1.74 8.56
CA LYS A 160 0.28 -0.61 8.48
C LYS A 160 0.53 0.18 7.21
N ILE A 161 -0.40 0.13 6.27
CA ILE A 161 -0.30 0.82 4.99
C ILE A 161 -1.34 1.93 4.90
N GLN A 162 -0.93 3.12 4.47
CA GLN A 162 -1.83 4.26 4.26
C GLN A 162 -1.85 4.64 2.77
N ASN A 163 -3.04 4.83 2.22
CA ASN A 163 -3.26 5.35 0.86
C ASN A 163 -4.45 6.32 0.82
N GLU A 164 -4.87 6.71 -0.38
CA GLU A 164 -5.99 7.64 -0.59
C GLU A 164 -7.33 7.15 -0.02
N LEU A 165 -7.49 5.83 0.15
CA LEU A 165 -8.70 5.20 0.69
C LEU A 165 -8.69 5.12 2.23
N GLY A 166 -7.54 5.38 2.87
CA GLY A 166 -7.38 5.34 4.32
C GLY A 166 -6.20 4.50 4.78
N GLU A 167 -6.27 4.01 6.02
CA GLU A 167 -5.27 3.16 6.65
C GLU A 167 -5.78 1.71 6.74
N ALA A 168 -4.92 0.75 6.40
CA ALA A 168 -5.20 -0.68 6.49
C ALA A 168 -4.09 -1.40 7.26
N ASN A 169 -4.49 -2.34 8.12
CA ASN A 169 -3.58 -3.24 8.82
C ASN A 169 -3.56 -4.58 8.08
N LEU A 170 -2.39 -4.96 7.59
CA LEU A 170 -2.17 -6.21 6.87
C LEU A 170 -1.33 -7.14 7.75
N PHE A 171 -1.54 -8.45 7.65
CA PHE A 171 -0.88 -9.42 8.52
C PHE A 171 -0.01 -10.39 7.73
N PHE A 172 1.12 -10.79 8.31
CA PHE A 172 1.99 -11.85 7.79
C PHE A 172 1.69 -13.22 8.41
N TYR A 173 0.77 -13.26 9.37
CA TYR A 173 0.33 -14.49 10.03
C TYR A 173 -1.18 -14.70 9.82
N TRP A 174 -1.63 -15.93 10.03
CA TRP A 174 -3.05 -16.24 10.14
C TRP A 174 -3.28 -17.33 11.19
N ILE A 175 -4.55 -17.56 11.50
CA ILE A 175 -4.98 -18.65 12.37
C ILE A 175 -5.85 -19.57 11.53
N ASP A 176 -5.64 -20.87 11.66
CA ASP A 176 -6.40 -21.90 10.98
C ASP A 176 -6.82 -22.99 11.97
N LEU A 177 -7.89 -23.70 11.68
CA LEU A 177 -8.41 -24.77 12.54
C LEU A 177 -8.14 -26.11 11.87
N LEU A 178 -7.48 -27.01 12.60
CA LEU A 178 -7.31 -28.40 12.19
C LEU A 178 -8.42 -29.25 12.83
N PHE A 179 -9.28 -29.80 11.98
CA PHE A 179 -10.34 -30.71 12.39
C PHE A 179 -9.80 -32.12 12.75
N GLU A 180 -10.60 -32.91 13.45
CA GLU A 180 -10.26 -34.28 13.84
C GLU A 180 -9.95 -35.19 12.64
N ASN A 181 -10.64 -34.99 11.52
CA ASN A 181 -10.42 -35.68 10.25
C ASN A 181 -9.10 -35.27 9.53
N LYS A 182 -8.26 -34.47 10.19
CA LYS A 182 -6.99 -33.93 9.67
C LYS A 182 -7.15 -33.01 8.47
N THR A 183 -8.29 -32.32 8.35
CA THR A 183 -8.50 -31.28 7.32
C THR A 183 -8.45 -29.89 7.94
N TRP A 184 -7.99 -28.92 7.14
CA TRP A 184 -7.88 -27.53 7.54
C TRP A 184 -9.17 -26.77 7.20
N PHE A 185 -9.60 -25.85 8.06
CA PHE A 185 -10.74 -24.97 7.81
C PHE A 185 -10.55 -24.13 6.56
N SER A 186 -9.34 -23.62 6.35
CA SER A 186 -8.93 -22.92 5.13
C SER A 186 -8.97 -23.77 3.85
N LYS A 187 -9.15 -25.10 3.98
CA LYS A 187 -9.02 -26.10 2.90
C LYS A 187 -7.62 -26.17 2.29
N LEU A 188 -6.61 -25.62 2.96
CA LEU A 188 -5.22 -25.77 2.55
C LEU A 188 -4.80 -27.25 2.61
N PRO A 189 -3.82 -27.66 1.78
CA PRO A 189 -3.32 -29.03 1.76
C PRO A 189 -2.85 -29.51 3.14
N LYS A 190 -2.94 -30.83 3.34
CA LYS A 190 -2.31 -31.47 4.49
C LYS A 190 -0.79 -31.29 4.37
N ILE A 191 -0.14 -31.10 5.51
CA ILE A 191 1.32 -30.98 5.58
C ILE A 191 1.86 -32.00 6.58
N GLU A 192 3.13 -32.34 6.43
CA GLU A 192 3.88 -33.12 7.40
C GLU A 192 4.82 -32.17 8.16
N GLY A 193 4.83 -32.26 9.49
CA GLY A 193 5.60 -31.37 10.37
C GLY A 193 4.95 -30.00 10.59
N ASP A 194 5.76 -29.08 11.10
CA ASP A 194 5.28 -27.79 11.61
C ASP A 194 5.55 -26.61 10.67
N ILE A 195 6.23 -26.84 9.54
CA ILE A 195 6.59 -25.79 8.58
C ILE A 195 5.69 -25.89 7.35
N ARG A 196 4.98 -24.81 7.06
CA ARG A 196 4.04 -24.68 5.94
C ARG A 196 4.56 -23.69 4.91
N ARG A 197 4.43 -24.01 3.62
CA ARG A 197 4.80 -23.11 2.49
C ARG A 197 3.58 -22.53 1.77
N GLU A 198 2.43 -23.19 1.87
CA GLU A 198 1.15 -22.69 1.38
C GLU A 198 0.59 -21.64 2.33
N CYS A 199 -0.14 -20.66 1.81
CA CYS A 199 -0.62 -19.53 2.60
C CYS A 199 -2.12 -19.29 2.44
N HIS A 200 -2.70 -18.64 3.45
CA HIS A 200 -4.08 -18.17 3.38
C HIS A 200 -4.19 -16.98 2.40
N PRO A 201 -5.26 -16.87 1.57
CA PRO A 201 -5.41 -15.80 0.59
C PRO A 201 -5.17 -14.37 1.13
N ASP A 202 -5.65 -14.09 2.34
CA ASP A 202 -5.59 -12.76 2.96
C ASP A 202 -4.28 -12.44 3.69
N VAL A 203 -3.28 -13.34 3.69
CA VAL A 203 -1.97 -13.05 4.30
C VAL A 203 -1.04 -12.36 3.31
N ILE A 204 -0.21 -11.45 3.79
CA ILE A 204 0.86 -10.84 3.01
C ILE A 204 2.04 -11.80 2.89
N VAL A 205 2.53 -11.98 1.67
CA VAL A 205 3.68 -12.83 1.32
C VAL A 205 4.88 -12.02 0.82
N GLY A 206 4.69 -10.74 0.52
CA GLY A 206 5.80 -9.91 0.09
C GLY A 206 5.54 -8.42 0.17
N ILE A 207 6.64 -7.67 0.22
CA ILE A 207 6.69 -6.22 0.21
C ILE A 207 7.73 -5.82 -0.83
N GLU A 208 7.38 -4.93 -1.75
CA GLU A 208 8.30 -4.30 -2.70
C GLU A 208 8.38 -2.82 -2.41
N PHE A 209 9.60 -2.29 -2.32
CA PHE A 209 9.84 -0.86 -2.09
C PHE A 209 9.85 -0.13 -3.42
N LEU A 210 9.05 0.94 -3.52
CA LEU A 210 8.83 1.73 -4.73
C LEU A 210 9.74 2.97 -4.80
#